data_AF-A0A965E3C5-F1
#
_entry.id   AF-A0A965E3C5-F1
#
_cell.length_a   1.000
_cell.length_b   1.000
_cell.length_c   1.000
_cell.angle_alpha   90.00
_cell.angle_beta   90.00
_cell.angle_gamma   90.00
#
_symmetry.space_group_name_H-M   'P 1'
#
loop_
_entity.id
_entity.type
_entity.pdbx_description
1 polymer ?
#
loop_
_entity_poly.entity_id
_entity_poly.type
_entity_poly.pdbx_seq_one_letter_code
_entity_poly.pdbx_strand_id
1 'polypeptide(L)'
;MLDATALAALSCEVVAPDELLRQLKISVKRHRNVGYRVRAGHLSFDAQGAIIPHPIVAAYALTACQAGQAKRVLLAGFDGYSEGDPRHIMMQETIDHFSLKQSSIPLVAVTRSSYRIAQRSLFAPL
;
A
#
# COMPACT_ATOMS: atom_id res chain seq x y z
N MET A 1 -9.98 14.18 5.13
CA MET A 1 -9.03 14.52 6.20
C MET A 1 -8.89 13.28 7.08
N LEU A 2 -7.68 12.82 7.40
CA LEU A 2 -7.49 11.74 8.36
C LEU A 2 -7.96 12.24 9.74
N ASP A 3 -8.87 11.52 10.38
CA ASP A 3 -9.34 11.88 11.72
C ASP A 3 -8.28 11.44 12.74
N ALA A 4 -7.45 12.39 13.16
CA ALA A 4 -6.42 12.19 14.17
C ALA A 4 -7.00 11.65 15.49
N THR A 5 -8.25 12.00 15.80
CA THR A 5 -8.96 11.56 17.01
C THR A 5 -9.25 10.06 16.94
N ALA A 6 -9.68 9.57 15.78
CA ALA A 6 -9.95 8.16 15.55
C ALA A 6 -8.67 7.33 15.68
N LEU A 7 -7.54 7.80 15.12
CA LEU A 7 -6.26 7.11 15.24
C LEU A 7 -5.73 7.08 16.68
N ALA A 8 -5.91 8.17 17.44
CA ALA A 8 -5.49 8.23 18.84
C ALA A 8 -6.28 7.26 19.75
N ALA A 9 -7.52 6.94 19.37
CA ALA A 9 -8.35 6.01 20.13
C ALA A 9 -7.92 4.54 19.97
N LEU A 10 -7.25 4.19 18.87
CA LEU A 10 -6.86 2.82 18.54
C LEU A 10 -6.03 2.15 19.65
N SER A 11 -6.40 0.92 20.00
CA SER A 11 -5.67 0.05 20.93
C SER A 11 -4.73 -0.95 20.22
N CYS A 12 -4.82 -1.03 18.90
CA CYS A 12 -3.94 -1.84 18.07
C CYS A 12 -2.62 -1.11 17.79
N GLU A 13 -1.64 -1.86 17.29
CA GLU A 13 -0.39 -1.28 16.79
C GLU A 13 -0.65 -0.51 15.49
N VAL A 14 -0.21 0.75 15.45
CA VAL A 14 -0.24 1.60 14.26
C VAL A 14 1.14 1.57 13.61
N VAL A 15 1.21 1.09 12.37
CA VAL A 15 2.43 1.03 11.57
C VAL A 15 2.44 2.24 10.62
N ALA A 16 3.34 3.20 10.87
CA ALA A 16 3.44 4.41 10.07
C ALA A 16 4.83 5.06 10.21
N PRO A 17 5.27 5.88 9.25
CA PRO A 17 6.48 6.68 9.38
C PRO A 17 6.35 7.68 10.53
N ASP A 18 7.30 7.69 11.47
CA ASP A 18 7.30 8.62 12.62
C ASP A 18 7.22 10.09 12.19
N GLU A 19 7.99 10.46 11.15
CA GLU A 19 8.02 11.82 10.65
C GLU A 19 6.64 12.28 10.14
N LEU A 20 5.87 11.39 9.51
CA LEU A 20 4.52 11.71 9.05
C LEU A 20 3.55 11.92 10.22
N LEU A 21 3.63 11.09 11.27
CA LEU A 21 2.81 11.27 12.47
C LEU A 21 3.14 12.61 13.17
N ARG A 22 4.42 12.97 13.27
CA ARG A 22 4.85 14.26 13.84
C ARG A 22 4.36 15.45 13.02
N GLN A 23 4.55 15.42 11.70
CA GLN A 23 4.10 16.49 10.80
C GLN A 23 2.59 16.71 10.90
N LEU A 24 1.82 15.64 11.00
CA LEU A 24 0.35 15.68 11.12
C LEU A 24 -0.14 15.88 12.57
N LYS A 25 0.77 15.95 13.55
CA LYS A 25 0.46 16.07 14.98
C LYS A 25 -0.47 14.96 15.48
N ILE A 26 -0.28 13.74 14.98
CA ILE A 26 -1.04 12.55 15.37
C ILE A 26 -0.29 11.81 16.48
N SER A 27 -0.97 11.55 17.59
CA SER A 27 -0.48 10.68 18.66
C SER A 27 -1.27 9.38 18.67
N VAL A 28 -0.59 8.25 18.86
CA VAL A 28 -1.20 6.92 18.92
C VAL A 28 -0.66 6.16 20.14
N LYS A 29 -1.50 5.30 20.73
CA LYS A 29 -1.12 4.57 21.96
C LYS A 29 0.02 3.58 21.74
N ARG A 30 0.08 2.97 20.55
CA ARG A 30 1.07 1.95 20.18
C ARG A 30 1.55 2.21 18.76
N HIS A 31 2.81 2.61 18.62
CA HIS A 31 3.40 2.96 17.33
C HIS A 31 4.54 2.01 17.00
N ARG A 32 4.52 1.48 15.77
CA ARG A 32 5.69 0.87 15.13
C ARG A 32 6.15 1.80 14.02
N ASN A 33 7.32 2.40 14.20
CA ASN A 33 7.92 3.23 13.17
C ASN A 33 8.41 2.37 12.01
N VAL A 34 7.83 2.58 10.84
CA VAL A 34 8.31 2.02 9.57
C VAL A 34 8.47 3.20 8.62
N GLY A 35 9.72 3.52 8.28
CA GLY A 35 10.03 4.62 7.38
C GLY A 35 9.65 4.31 5.94
N TYR A 36 9.72 5.34 5.09
CA TYR A 36 9.68 5.14 3.65
C TYR A 36 10.66 6.06 2.93
N ARG A 37 11.11 5.63 1.75
CA ARG A 37 11.90 6.43 0.81
C ARG A 37 11.34 6.25 -0.59
N VAL A 38 11.33 7.33 -1.37
CA VAL A 38 10.92 7.29 -2.78
C VAL A 38 12.14 7.08 -3.66
N ARG A 39 12.13 6.04 -4.49
CA ARG A 39 13.18 5.75 -5.47
C ARG A 39 12.55 5.15 -6.73
N ALA A 40 12.56 5.91 -7.82
CA ALA A 40 11.96 5.51 -9.09
C ALA A 40 12.39 4.09 -9.52
N GLY A 41 11.43 3.31 -9.98
CA GLY A 41 11.63 1.92 -10.45
C GLY A 41 11.94 0.90 -9.35
N HIS A 42 11.94 1.29 -8.07
CA HIS A 42 12.26 0.38 -6.96
C HIS A 42 11.06 0.22 -6.03
N LEU A 43 10.66 -1.03 -5.83
CA LEU A 43 9.66 -1.43 -4.86
C LEU A 43 10.26 -2.51 -3.96
N SER A 44 10.63 -2.19 -2.73
CA SER A 44 11.27 -3.13 -1.80
C SER A 44 11.10 -2.72 -0.34
N PHE A 45 11.62 -3.52 0.58
CA PHE A 45 11.63 -3.23 2.00
C PHE A 45 13.01 -3.58 2.55
N ASP A 46 13.56 -2.73 3.42
CA ASP A 46 14.83 -2.97 4.10
C ASP A 46 14.78 -2.53 5.58
N ALA A 47 15.93 -2.50 6.25
CA ALA A 47 16.02 -2.15 7.67
C ALA A 47 15.58 -0.71 8.00
N GLN A 48 15.47 0.19 7.01
CA GLN A 48 14.95 1.55 7.21
C GLN A 48 13.46 1.67 6.81
N GLY A 49 12.87 0.62 6.24
CA GLY A 49 11.45 0.52 5.91
C GLY A 49 11.19 0.36 4.42
N ALA A 50 10.09 0.94 3.95
CA ALA A 50 9.63 0.78 2.57
C ALA A 50 10.47 1.62 1.58
N ILE A 51 10.77 1.04 0.43
CA ILE A 51 11.27 1.77 -0.74
C ILE A 51 10.18 1.68 -1.80
N ILE A 52 9.65 2.83 -2.20
CA ILE A 52 8.50 2.93 -3.11
C ILE A 52 8.88 3.69 -4.39
N PRO A 53 8.34 3.30 -5.56
CA PRO A 53 8.71 3.92 -6.83
C PRO A 53 8.14 5.34 -6.95
N HIS A 54 6.95 5.54 -6.38
CA HIS A 54 6.18 6.77 -6.40
C HIS A 54 5.60 7.05 -5.02
N PRO A 55 5.26 8.31 -4.67
CA PRO A 55 4.65 8.67 -3.40
C PRO A 55 3.15 8.28 -3.34
N ILE A 56 2.85 7.00 -3.59
CA ILE A 56 1.51 6.41 -3.53
C ILE A 56 1.40 5.57 -2.26
N VAL A 57 0.37 5.84 -1.45
CA VAL A 57 0.13 5.14 -0.16
C VAL A 57 0.03 3.62 -0.35
N ALA A 58 -0.58 3.17 -1.45
CA ALA A 58 -0.69 1.75 -1.76
C ALA A 58 0.68 1.08 -1.94
N ALA A 59 1.69 1.76 -2.50
CA ALA A 59 3.05 1.22 -2.64
C ALA A 59 3.68 0.91 -1.27
N TYR A 60 3.45 1.80 -0.30
CA TYR A 60 3.91 1.62 1.08
C TYR A 60 3.20 0.43 1.75
N ALA A 61 1.88 0.33 1.59
CA ALA A 61 1.12 -0.80 2.14
C ALA A 61 1.55 -2.14 1.51
N LEU A 62 1.73 -2.18 0.18
CA LEU A 62 2.14 -3.38 -0.54
C LEU A 62 3.55 -3.84 -0.13
N THR A 63 4.51 -2.93 -0.01
CA THR A 63 5.87 -3.27 0.46
C THR A 63 5.85 -3.79 1.89
N ALA A 64 5.00 -3.25 2.77
CA ALA A 64 4.79 -3.79 4.11
C ALA A 64 4.17 -5.19 4.10
N CYS A 65 3.18 -5.46 3.24
CA CYS A 65 2.63 -6.81 3.05
C CYS A 65 3.69 -7.79 2.54
N GLN A 66 4.59 -7.34 1.66
CA GLN A 66 5.71 -8.14 1.18
C GLN A 66 6.69 -8.47 2.32
N ALA A 67 7.10 -7.47 3.11
CA ALA A 67 7.99 -7.66 4.24
C ALA A 67 7.40 -8.60 5.30
N GLY A 68 6.08 -8.51 5.53
CA GLY A 68 5.33 -9.40 6.41
C GLY A 68 5.04 -10.78 5.84
N GLN A 69 5.55 -11.12 4.65
CA GLN A 69 5.36 -12.42 3.98
C GLN A 69 3.88 -12.81 3.87
N ALA A 70 3.02 -11.86 3.51
CA ALA A 70 1.60 -12.14 3.34
C ALA A 70 1.38 -13.27 2.31
N LYS A 71 0.39 -14.14 2.57
CA LYS A 71 0.09 -15.27 1.66
C LYS A 71 -0.58 -14.83 0.36
N ARG A 72 -1.32 -13.73 0.41
CA ARG A 72 -2.01 -13.06 -0.72
C ARG A 72 -2.42 -11.65 -0.30
N VAL A 73 -2.60 -10.76 -1.26
CA VAL A 73 -3.16 -9.42 -1.07
C VAL A 73 -4.43 -9.30 -1.90
N LEU A 74 -5.52 -8.86 -1.27
CA LEU A 74 -6.81 -8.65 -1.91
C LEU A 74 -7.13 -7.15 -1.91
N LEU A 75 -7.41 -6.60 -3.09
CA LEU A 75 -7.72 -5.19 -3.28
C LEU A 75 -9.21 -4.99 -3.48
N ALA A 76 -9.84 -4.14 -2.68
CA ALA A 76 -11.25 -3.76 -2.82
C ALA A 76 -11.36 -2.23 -2.87
N GLY A 77 -12.10 -1.69 -3.85
CA GLY A 77 -12.25 -0.24 -4.05
C GLY A 77 -11.02 0.44 -4.67
N PHE A 78 -10.16 -0.32 -5.34
CA PHE A 78 -8.98 0.19 -6.06
C PHE A 78 -9.32 0.46 -7.53
N ASP A 79 -10.14 1.48 -7.76
CA ASP A 79 -10.47 2.00 -9.10
C ASP A 79 -9.66 3.26 -9.46
N GLY A 80 -9.20 3.97 -8.43
CA GLY A 80 -8.24 5.05 -8.53
C GLY A 80 -8.70 6.25 -9.36
N TYR A 81 -7.77 6.73 -10.19
CA TYR A 81 -7.96 7.87 -11.09
C TYR A 81 -8.21 7.38 -12.52
N SER A 82 -8.68 8.27 -13.41
CA SER A 82 -8.85 7.94 -14.83
C SER A 82 -7.50 7.63 -15.50
N GLU A 83 -7.50 6.86 -16.58
CA GLU A 83 -6.27 6.35 -17.24
C GLU A 83 -5.31 7.46 -17.71
N GLY A 84 -5.81 8.66 -17.98
CA GLY A 84 -4.98 9.83 -18.35
C GLY A 84 -4.37 10.59 -17.16
N ASP A 85 -4.72 10.24 -15.93
CA ASP A 85 -4.21 10.90 -14.73
C ASP A 85 -2.81 10.35 -14.36
N PRO A 86 -1.80 11.20 -14.10
CA PRO A 86 -0.47 10.75 -13.68
C PRO A 86 -0.49 9.80 -12.47
N ARG A 87 -1.45 9.97 -11.54
CA ARG A 87 -1.58 9.12 -10.36
C ARG A 87 -2.11 7.73 -10.70
N HIS A 88 -2.90 7.61 -11.76
CA HIS A 88 -3.28 6.29 -12.29
C HIS A 88 -2.04 5.57 -12.80
N ILE A 89 -1.22 6.25 -13.61
CA ILE A 89 0.02 5.69 -14.17
C ILE A 89 0.97 5.25 -13.05
N MET A 90 1.20 6.10 -12.04
CA MET A 90 2.05 5.76 -10.88
C MET A 90 1.55 4.54 -10.10
N MET A 91 0.23 4.40 -9.94
CA MET A 91 -0.36 3.24 -9.27
C MET A 91 -0.24 1.98 -10.13
N GLN A 92 -0.46 2.08 -11.44
CA GLN A 92 -0.29 0.98 -12.36
C GLN A 92 1.16 0.47 -12.36
N GLU A 93 2.14 1.38 -12.45
CA GLU A 93 3.57 1.02 -12.36
C GLU A 93 3.90 0.36 -11.02
N THR A 94 3.29 0.81 -9.92
CA THR A 94 3.43 0.17 -8.60
C THR A 94 2.91 -1.27 -8.61
N ILE A 95 1.74 -1.52 -9.20
CA ILE A 95 1.15 -2.87 -9.35
C ILE A 95 2.06 -3.75 -10.20
N ASP A 96 2.56 -3.22 -11.32
CA ASP A 96 3.45 -3.92 -12.24
C ASP A 96 4.75 -4.32 -11.51
N HIS A 97 5.39 -3.40 -10.78
CA HIS A 97 6.58 -3.68 -9.97
C HIS A 97 6.32 -4.72 -8.87
N PHE A 98 5.15 -4.71 -8.24
CA PHE A 98 4.80 -5.68 -7.21
C PHE A 98 4.64 -7.10 -7.78
N SER A 99 4.04 -7.20 -8.96
CA SER A 99 3.67 -8.45 -9.61
C SER A 99 4.84 -9.11 -10.37
N LEU A 100 5.82 -8.33 -10.84
CA LEU A 100 6.97 -8.83 -11.61
C LEU A 100 8.03 -9.57 -10.78
N LYS A 101 7.99 -9.48 -9.45
CA LYS A 101 8.99 -10.15 -8.61
C LYS A 101 8.81 -11.67 -8.64
N GLN A 102 9.91 -12.40 -8.78
CA GLN A 102 9.97 -13.87 -8.92
C GLN A 102 9.43 -14.68 -7.71
N SER A 103 8.98 -14.00 -6.64
CA SER A 103 8.25 -14.56 -5.50
C SER A 103 7.08 -13.65 -5.09
N SER A 104 6.44 -13.00 -6.07
CA SER A 104 5.36 -12.05 -5.83
C SER A 104 4.19 -12.74 -5.15
N ILE A 105 3.81 -12.19 -4.00
CA ILE A 105 2.58 -12.53 -3.30
C ILE A 105 1.42 -12.28 -4.27
N PRO A 106 0.49 -13.24 -4.45
CA PRO A 106 -0.66 -13.03 -5.35
C PRO A 106 -1.42 -11.76 -4.98
N LEU A 107 -1.59 -10.87 -5.96
CA LEU A 107 -2.28 -9.60 -5.83
C LEU A 107 -3.54 -9.62 -6.70
N VAL A 108 -4.72 -9.56 -6.07
CA VAL A 108 -6.00 -9.77 -6.75
C VAL A 108 -6.99 -8.68 -6.39
N ALA A 109 -7.58 -8.01 -7.37
CA ALA A 109 -8.73 -7.13 -7.17
C ALA A 109 -10.01 -7.96 -7.00
N VAL A 110 -10.78 -7.68 -5.95
CA VAL A 110 -12.03 -8.38 -5.63
C VAL A 110 -13.29 -7.58 -5.94
N THR A 111 -13.10 -6.30 -6.26
CA THR A 111 -14.06 -5.43 -6.93
C THR A 111 -13.59 -5.20 -8.37
N ARG A 112 -14.45 -4.61 -9.22
CA ARG A 112 -13.97 -4.05 -10.50
C ARG A 112 -12.77 -3.12 -10.20
N SER A 113 -11.81 -3.11 -11.13
CA SER A 113 -10.65 -2.23 -11.10
C SER A 113 -10.31 -1.79 -12.52
N SER A 114 -9.91 -0.53 -12.67
CA SER A 114 -9.38 0.04 -13.91
C SER A 114 -7.92 -0.36 -14.16
N TYR A 115 -7.23 -0.92 -13.16
CA TYR A 115 -5.84 -1.33 -13.28
C TYR A 115 -5.70 -2.69 -13.95
N ARG A 116 -4.57 -2.91 -14.64
CA ARG A 116 -4.16 -4.21 -15.18
C ARG A 116 -3.65 -5.07 -14.03
N ILE A 117 -4.56 -5.82 -13.44
CA ILE A 117 -4.33 -6.72 -12.30
C ILE A 117 -5.25 -7.93 -12.41
N ALA A 118 -4.88 -9.06 -11.81
CA ALA A 118 -5.79 -10.19 -11.69
C ALA A 118 -7.06 -9.75 -10.93
N GLN A 119 -8.24 -10.05 -11.49
CA GLN A 119 -9.52 -9.68 -10.89
C GLN A 119 -10.36 -10.93 -10.66
N ARG A 120 -11.03 -11.02 -9.51
CA ARG A 120 -12.00 -12.08 -9.21
C ARG A 120 -13.11 -11.52 -8.34
N SER A 121 -14.36 -11.60 -8.82
CA SER A 121 -15.52 -11.15 -8.06
C SER A 121 -15.60 -11.86 -6.70
N LEU A 122 -15.96 -11.11 -5.65
CA LEU A 122 -16.34 -11.70 -4.35
C LEU A 122 -17.52 -12.69 -4.46
N PHE A 123 -18.32 -12.58 -5.52
CA PHE A 123 -19.48 -13.44 -5.80
C PHE A 123 -19.17 -14.57 -6.79
N ALA A 124 -17.91 -14.74 -7.21
CA ALA A 124 -17.54 -15.83 -8.10
C ALA A 124 -17.65 -17.19 -7.37
N PRO A 125 -18.12 -18.26 -8.04
CA PRO A 125 -18.05 -19.61 -7.49
C PRO A 125 -16.60 -20.00 -7.14
N LEU A 126 -16.44 -20.82 -6.11
CA LEU A 126 -15.15 -21.37 -5.68
C LEU A 126 -14.56 -22.35 -6.70
#